data_AF-A0A2V3ZYU9-F1
#
_entry.id   AF-A0A2V3ZYU9-F1
#
_cell.length_a   1.000
_cell.length_b   1.000
_cell.length_c   1.000
_cell.angle_alpha   90.00
_cell.angle_beta   90.00
_cell.angle_gamma   90.00
#
_symmetry.space_group_name_H-M   'P 1'
#
loop_
_entity.id
_entity.type
_entity.pdbx_description
1 polymer ?
#
loop_
_entity_poly.entity_id
_entity_poly.type
_entity_poly.pdbx_seq_one_letter_code
_entity_poly.pdbx_strand_id
1 'polypeptide(L)'
;MGLDRVWVLFVFWMVLPSTNCFSQQLLVDDGGMYLDKGTFLNLKDTSLENHGEFKSSDETSLFFDSYEGYLGGSVQVHLNNFLLNSDCRLTANVIADGDVFLEQGILDLQDNQLFLGGNLINEREESRITSLLGGEIVKTFDFLAGESINPGNIGISMILQKNVNDLEIRRGHVSAVIEGKEGIARYFQLSRPVESNRLTIHYFDTERNGVEERELTCWTQIDKWEQLHLVRNDVLNNVVVSSTLRSSSLFTLFPGKSDSDFFIPEGFSPDGDGINDRFEIPGIEQYPQNKLVVFNRWGDVVYECESYQNTWDGKGPGNFLGGRGSLLHDGTYFYLLTIKFETGMKKFQGPLEIKKAF
;
A
#
# COMPACT_ATOMS: atom_id res chain seq x y z
N MET A 1 3.57 71.13 -67.00
CA MET A 1 2.74 70.84 -65.82
C MET A 1 2.68 69.34 -65.65
N GLY A 2 3.58 68.76 -64.85
CA GLY A 2 3.54 67.35 -64.48
C GLY A 2 2.70 67.20 -63.22
N LEU A 3 1.73 66.29 -63.24
CA LEU A 3 0.91 65.93 -62.07
C LEU A 3 1.65 64.84 -61.30
N ASP A 4 2.16 65.18 -60.12
CA ASP A 4 2.69 64.20 -59.15
C ASP A 4 1.53 63.40 -58.53
N ARG A 5 1.63 62.08 -58.59
CA ARG A 5 0.71 61.17 -57.90
C ARG A 5 1.24 60.89 -56.49
N VAL A 6 0.46 61.27 -55.49
CA VAL A 6 0.69 60.90 -54.08
C VAL A 6 0.12 59.51 -53.84
N TRP A 7 0.93 58.61 -53.31
CA TRP A 7 0.47 57.30 -52.81
C TRP A 7 0.25 57.39 -51.31
N VAL A 8 -0.94 57.01 -50.84
CA VAL A 8 -1.28 56.91 -49.42
C VAL A 8 -1.23 55.43 -49.03
N LEU A 9 -0.35 55.08 -48.10
CA LEU A 9 -0.25 53.74 -47.53
C LEU A 9 -1.23 53.65 -46.35
N PHE A 10 -2.25 52.81 -46.45
CA PHE A 10 -3.10 52.45 -45.32
C PHE A 10 -2.48 51.27 -44.58
N VAL A 11 -2.04 51.49 -43.34
CA VAL A 11 -1.63 50.40 -42.43
C VAL A 11 -2.88 49.95 -41.67
N PHE A 12 -3.42 48.79 -42.03
CA PHE A 12 -4.47 48.14 -41.27
C PHE A 12 -3.83 47.36 -40.12
N TRP A 13 -4.19 47.71 -38.88
CA TRP A 13 -3.96 46.84 -37.73
C TRP A 13 -4.99 45.70 -37.76
N MET A 14 -4.55 44.51 -38.17
CA MET A 14 -5.35 43.31 -38.05
C MET A 14 -5.17 42.77 -36.62
N VAL A 15 -6.16 42.97 -35.76
CA VAL A 15 -6.24 42.26 -34.48
C VAL A 15 -6.77 40.87 -34.80
N LEU A 16 -5.87 39.89 -34.93
CA LEU A 16 -6.27 38.49 -34.90
C LEU A 16 -6.70 38.18 -33.46
N PRO A 17 -7.92 37.67 -33.20
CA PRO A 17 -8.22 37.08 -31.91
C PRO A 17 -7.19 35.97 -31.69
N SER A 18 -6.57 35.95 -30.52
CA SER A 18 -5.66 34.88 -30.11
C SER A 18 -6.44 33.57 -30.10
N THR A 19 -6.46 32.87 -31.24
CA THR A 19 -6.84 31.47 -31.29
C THR A 19 -5.81 30.73 -30.46
N ASN A 20 -6.28 29.94 -29.50
CA ASN A 20 -5.47 29.11 -28.62
C ASN A 20 -4.30 28.51 -29.40
N CYS A 21 -3.07 28.86 -29.03
CA CYS A 21 -1.92 28.09 -29.47
C CYS A 21 -2.00 26.77 -28.71
N PHE A 22 -2.45 25.71 -29.36
CA PHE A 22 -2.31 24.37 -28.80
C PHE A 22 -0.81 24.08 -28.61
N SER A 23 -0.48 23.35 -27.55
CA SER A 23 0.85 22.77 -27.37
C SER A 23 1.24 21.98 -28.62
N GLN A 24 2.54 21.80 -28.86
CA GLN A 24 2.98 20.82 -29.86
C GLN A 24 2.41 19.46 -29.44
N GLN A 25 1.69 18.79 -30.35
CA GLN A 25 1.14 17.46 -30.13
C GLN A 25 1.22 16.60 -31.39
N LEU A 26 1.49 15.32 -31.20
CA LEU A 26 1.24 14.28 -32.19
C LEU A 26 -0.20 13.81 -32.00
N LEU A 27 -1.05 14.17 -32.96
CA LEU A 27 -2.47 13.83 -32.97
C LEU A 27 -2.72 12.67 -33.95
N VAL A 28 -3.31 11.58 -33.46
CA VAL A 28 -3.86 10.51 -34.28
C VAL A 28 -5.38 10.66 -34.29
N ASP A 29 -5.87 11.47 -35.22
CA ASP A 29 -7.30 11.75 -35.43
C ASP A 29 -7.82 10.88 -36.57
N ASP A 30 -8.93 10.14 -36.35
CA ASP A 30 -9.58 9.23 -37.29
C ASP A 30 -8.64 8.41 -38.21
N GLY A 31 -8.35 7.15 -37.84
CA GLY A 31 -7.46 6.26 -38.60
C GLY A 31 -6.54 5.48 -37.68
N GLY A 32 -5.28 5.28 -38.07
CA GLY A 32 -4.31 4.66 -37.16
C GLY A 32 -2.85 4.97 -37.45
N MET A 33 -2.05 4.94 -36.39
CA MET A 33 -0.60 4.98 -36.42
C MET A 33 -0.05 3.62 -35.99
N TYR A 34 0.64 2.96 -36.92
CA TYR A 34 1.25 1.66 -36.68
C TYR A 34 2.77 1.81 -36.73
N LEU A 35 3.43 1.53 -35.62
CA LEU A 35 4.89 1.50 -35.53
C LEU A 35 5.38 0.08 -35.84
N ASP A 36 6.15 -0.06 -36.93
CA ASP A 36 6.70 -1.35 -37.36
C ASP A 36 8.01 -1.69 -36.64
N LYS A 37 8.48 -2.94 -36.77
CA LYS A 37 9.70 -3.44 -36.11
C LYS A 37 10.90 -2.52 -36.32
N GLY A 38 11.63 -2.23 -35.24
CA GLY A 38 12.80 -1.35 -35.26
C GLY A 38 12.49 0.14 -35.29
N THR A 39 11.22 0.54 -35.06
CA THR A 39 10.83 1.96 -35.03
C THR A 39 11.04 2.57 -33.64
N PHE A 40 11.66 3.74 -33.62
CA PHE A 40 11.79 4.59 -32.44
C PHE A 40 10.96 5.86 -32.63
N LEU A 41 9.92 6.03 -31.84
CA LEU A 41 9.14 7.27 -31.82
C LEU A 41 9.67 8.15 -30.69
N ASN A 42 10.25 9.29 -31.02
CA ASN A 42 10.76 10.25 -30.04
C ASN A 42 9.79 11.44 -29.95
N LEU A 43 9.17 11.61 -28.78
CA LEU A 43 8.33 12.72 -28.44
C LEU A 43 9.11 13.68 -27.54
N LYS A 44 9.68 14.71 -28.16
CA LYS A 44 10.41 15.77 -27.50
C LYS A 44 9.61 17.08 -27.54
N ASP A 45 9.41 17.69 -26.37
CA ASP A 45 8.61 18.90 -26.18
C ASP A 45 7.21 18.84 -26.83
N THR A 46 6.58 17.66 -26.83
CA THR A 46 5.29 17.39 -27.47
C THR A 46 4.44 16.39 -26.67
N SER A 47 3.13 16.42 -26.86
CA SER A 47 2.21 15.42 -26.29
C SER A 47 1.76 14.41 -27.34
N LEU A 48 1.20 13.28 -26.92
CA LEU A 48 0.55 12.32 -27.82
C LEU A 48 -0.92 12.18 -27.45
N GLU A 49 -1.77 12.44 -28.43
CA GLU A 49 -3.22 12.35 -28.31
C GLU A 49 -3.77 11.41 -29.39
N ASN A 50 -4.36 10.30 -28.97
CA ASN A 50 -4.90 9.26 -29.82
C ASN A 50 -6.42 9.19 -29.74
N HIS A 51 -7.08 9.47 -30.87
CA HIS A 51 -8.51 9.26 -31.06
C HIS A 51 -8.81 8.11 -32.04
N GLY A 52 -7.79 7.64 -32.77
CA GLY A 52 -7.85 6.48 -33.66
C GLY A 52 -7.21 5.23 -33.06
N GLU A 53 -6.55 4.44 -33.91
CA GLU A 53 -5.80 3.25 -33.51
C GLU A 53 -4.31 3.57 -33.38
N PHE A 54 -3.72 3.32 -32.21
CA PHE A 54 -2.27 3.40 -32.03
C PHE A 54 -1.76 2.02 -31.65
N LYS A 55 -0.91 1.43 -32.50
CA LYS A 55 -0.33 0.10 -32.27
C LYS A 55 1.14 0.06 -32.60
N SER A 56 1.88 -0.75 -31.87
CA SER A 56 3.32 -0.88 -32.04
C SER A 56 3.73 -2.34 -32.02
N SER A 57 4.73 -2.73 -32.82
CA SER A 57 5.30 -4.07 -32.79
C SER A 57 6.25 -4.28 -31.61
N ASP A 58 6.66 -5.53 -31.39
CA ASP A 58 7.55 -6.04 -30.33
C ASP A 58 8.98 -5.47 -30.31
N GLU A 59 9.38 -4.73 -31.34
CA GLU A 59 10.71 -4.10 -31.46
C GLU A 59 10.61 -2.58 -31.57
N THR A 60 9.55 -2.00 -31.02
CA THR A 60 9.35 -0.55 -31.00
C THR A 60 9.64 0.03 -29.62
N SER A 61 10.02 1.30 -29.61
CA SER A 61 10.20 2.06 -28.37
C SER A 61 9.67 3.48 -28.54
N LEU A 62 8.84 3.90 -27.59
CA LEU A 62 8.45 5.30 -27.42
C LEU A 62 9.42 5.95 -26.45
N PHE A 63 10.11 7.01 -26.88
CA PHE A 63 10.92 7.86 -26.02
C PHE A 63 10.16 9.15 -25.73
N PHE A 64 9.97 9.47 -24.46
CA PHE A 64 9.23 10.64 -24.03
C PHE A 64 10.14 11.59 -23.24
N ASP A 65 10.44 12.73 -23.83
CA ASP A 65 11.32 13.78 -23.30
C ASP A 65 10.62 15.13 -23.50
N SER A 66 9.45 15.27 -22.89
CA SER A 66 8.60 16.43 -23.06
C SER A 66 8.24 17.01 -21.70
N TYR A 67 8.72 18.22 -21.42
CA TYR A 67 8.38 18.93 -20.20
C TYR A 67 6.87 19.21 -20.16
N GLU A 68 6.19 18.70 -19.13
CA GLU A 68 4.71 18.78 -18.97
C GLU A 68 3.90 18.11 -20.10
N GLY A 69 4.50 17.16 -20.82
CA GLY A 69 3.81 16.42 -21.86
C GLY A 69 2.74 15.46 -21.31
N TYR A 70 1.76 15.12 -22.14
CA TYR A 70 0.77 14.08 -21.82
C TYR A 70 0.73 12.97 -22.87
N LEU A 71 0.28 11.80 -22.41
CA LEU A 71 -0.03 10.64 -23.24
C LEU A 71 -1.49 10.26 -23.01
N GLY A 72 -2.29 10.22 -24.06
CA GLY A 72 -3.67 9.74 -23.96
C GLY A 72 -4.50 10.05 -25.19
N GLY A 73 -5.72 10.53 -24.99
CA GLY A 73 -6.75 10.70 -26.03
C GLY A 73 -8.00 9.86 -25.74
N SER A 74 -8.97 9.83 -26.65
CA SER A 74 -10.22 9.08 -26.43
C SER A 74 -10.07 7.57 -26.61
N VAL A 75 -8.96 7.11 -27.18
CA VAL A 75 -8.64 5.69 -27.37
C VAL A 75 -7.28 5.39 -26.75
N GLN A 76 -7.21 4.29 -25.98
CA GLN A 76 -5.98 3.87 -25.31
C GLN A 76 -4.80 3.70 -26.30
N VAL A 77 -3.60 4.05 -25.85
CA VAL A 77 -2.36 3.92 -26.62
C VAL A 77 -1.75 2.55 -26.34
N HIS A 78 -1.47 1.75 -27.37
CA HIS A 78 -0.73 0.48 -27.25
C HIS A 78 0.71 0.67 -27.69
N LEU A 79 1.63 0.49 -26.75
CA LEU A 79 3.06 0.62 -26.89
C LEU A 79 3.74 -0.70 -26.52
N ASN A 80 4.91 -0.96 -27.07
CA ASN A 80 5.78 -2.03 -26.61
C ASN A 80 6.62 -1.51 -25.45
N ASN A 81 7.82 -0.99 -25.73
CA ASN A 81 8.66 -0.36 -24.72
C ASN A 81 8.32 1.13 -24.60
N PHE A 82 8.23 1.62 -23.37
CA PHE A 82 8.01 3.04 -23.06
C PHE A 82 9.17 3.57 -22.22
N LEU A 83 9.89 4.57 -22.72
CA LEU A 83 11.00 5.19 -22.03
C LEU A 83 10.67 6.63 -21.66
N LEU A 84 10.66 6.91 -20.36
CA LEU A 84 10.39 8.20 -19.77
C LEU A 84 11.73 8.88 -19.40
N ASN A 85 11.93 10.07 -19.93
CA ASN A 85 13.10 10.91 -19.66
C ASN A 85 12.71 12.33 -19.17
N SER A 86 11.43 12.59 -18.98
CA SER A 86 10.88 13.82 -18.40
C SER A 86 9.51 13.55 -17.79
N ASP A 87 8.97 14.49 -17.02
CA ASP A 87 7.64 14.34 -16.42
C ASP A 87 6.57 14.15 -17.50
N CYS A 88 5.70 13.16 -17.30
CA CYS A 88 4.60 12.85 -18.21
C CYS A 88 3.34 12.58 -17.39
N ARG A 89 2.19 13.02 -17.89
CA ARG A 89 0.90 12.63 -17.33
C ARG A 89 0.11 11.75 -18.29
N LEU A 90 -0.61 10.77 -17.75
CA LEU A 90 -1.61 10.04 -18.51
C LEU A 90 -2.93 10.79 -18.51
N THR A 91 -3.58 10.82 -19.67
CA THR A 91 -4.96 11.35 -19.85
C THR A 91 -5.92 10.29 -20.37
N ALA A 92 -5.41 9.06 -20.56
CA ALA A 92 -6.16 7.86 -20.90
C ALA A 92 -5.37 6.65 -20.41
N ASN A 93 -6.01 5.48 -20.38
CA ASN A 93 -5.32 4.22 -20.14
C ASN A 93 -4.25 3.96 -21.20
N VAL A 94 -3.14 3.35 -20.79
CA VAL A 94 -2.02 3.00 -21.67
C VAL A 94 -1.68 1.53 -21.47
N ILE A 95 -1.39 0.84 -22.57
CA ILE A 95 -0.85 -0.52 -22.54
C ILE A 95 0.61 -0.45 -22.99
N ALA A 96 1.51 -0.96 -22.15
CA ALA A 96 2.92 -1.17 -22.45
C ALA A 96 3.19 -2.67 -22.46
N ASP A 97 3.18 -3.31 -23.64
CA ASP A 97 3.41 -4.75 -23.80
C ASP A 97 4.83 -5.16 -23.39
N GLY A 98 5.78 -4.24 -23.50
CA GLY A 98 7.19 -4.41 -23.12
C GLY A 98 7.54 -3.74 -21.79
N ASP A 99 8.81 -3.36 -21.65
CA ASP A 99 9.33 -2.73 -20.44
C ASP A 99 9.03 -1.21 -20.41
N VAL A 100 8.82 -0.69 -19.21
CA VAL A 100 8.71 0.75 -18.95
C VAL A 100 9.98 1.21 -18.23
N PHE A 101 10.74 2.06 -18.91
CA PHE A 101 12.02 2.59 -18.43
C PHE A 101 11.80 3.98 -17.85
N LEU A 102 12.07 4.14 -16.56
CA LEU A 102 11.95 5.40 -15.83
C LEU A 102 13.35 5.99 -15.67
N GLU A 103 13.91 6.53 -16.75
CA GLU A 103 15.25 7.11 -16.71
C GLU A 103 15.28 8.42 -15.93
N GLN A 104 14.30 9.30 -16.17
CA GLN A 104 14.10 10.56 -15.47
C GLN A 104 12.62 10.97 -15.46
N GLY A 105 12.23 11.71 -14.42
CA GLY A 105 10.91 12.34 -14.32
C GLY A 105 9.83 11.45 -13.71
N ILE A 106 8.67 12.05 -13.49
CA ILE A 106 7.50 11.41 -12.90
C ILE A 106 6.48 11.06 -13.97
N LEU A 107 6.02 9.81 -13.97
CA LEU A 107 4.81 9.42 -14.70
C LEU A 107 3.61 9.56 -13.77
N ASP A 108 2.83 10.62 -13.92
CA ASP A 108 1.58 10.81 -13.18
C ASP A 108 0.43 10.12 -13.92
N LEU A 109 -0.13 9.06 -13.34
CA LEU A 109 -1.22 8.30 -13.95
C LEU A 109 -2.56 9.05 -13.94
N GLN A 110 -2.69 10.14 -13.19
CA GLN A 110 -3.99 10.77 -12.92
C GLN A 110 -4.98 9.71 -12.41
N ASP A 111 -6.12 9.51 -13.04
CA ASP A 111 -7.12 8.47 -12.74
C ASP A 111 -7.04 7.26 -13.70
N ASN A 112 -5.97 7.16 -14.49
CA ASN A 112 -5.81 6.19 -15.56
C ASN A 112 -5.00 4.96 -15.15
N GLN A 113 -5.10 3.91 -15.95
CA GLN A 113 -4.39 2.66 -15.77
C GLN A 113 -3.22 2.52 -16.75
N LEU A 114 -2.08 2.08 -16.21
CA LEU A 114 -0.95 1.59 -17.00
C LEU A 114 -0.95 0.06 -16.93
N PHE A 115 -1.31 -0.60 -18.04
CA PHE A 115 -1.22 -2.06 -18.17
C PHE A 115 0.20 -2.45 -18.54
N LEU A 116 0.84 -3.25 -17.69
CA LEU A 116 2.26 -3.60 -17.81
C LEU A 116 2.45 -5.04 -18.31
N GLY A 117 2.98 -5.20 -19.52
CA GLY A 117 3.37 -6.47 -20.12
C GLY A 117 4.76 -6.93 -19.69
N GLY A 118 5.74 -6.03 -19.65
CA GLY A 118 7.09 -6.26 -19.16
C GLY A 118 7.30 -5.86 -17.69
N ASN A 119 8.37 -5.11 -17.43
CA ASN A 119 8.83 -4.69 -16.12
C ASN A 119 9.00 -3.17 -16.03
N LEU A 120 8.91 -2.65 -14.81
CA LEU A 120 9.44 -1.33 -14.49
C LEU A 120 10.96 -1.43 -14.34
N ILE A 121 11.68 -0.58 -15.07
CA ILE A 121 13.14 -0.51 -15.07
C ILE A 121 13.54 0.89 -14.60
N ASN A 122 14.55 0.97 -13.73
CA ASN A 122 15.11 2.21 -13.20
C ASN A 122 14.17 3.07 -12.33
N GLU A 123 13.10 2.49 -11.77
CA GLU A 123 12.26 3.20 -10.80
C GLU A 123 13.03 3.56 -9.51
N ARG A 124 13.00 4.84 -9.11
CA ARG A 124 13.75 5.44 -7.98
C ARG A 124 12.95 6.58 -7.32
N GLU A 125 13.44 7.13 -6.22
CA GLU A 125 12.81 8.25 -5.51
C GLU A 125 12.45 9.42 -6.44
N GLU A 126 13.36 9.81 -7.33
CA GLU A 126 13.21 10.93 -8.25
C GLU A 126 12.64 10.57 -9.63
N SER A 127 12.52 9.28 -9.96
CA SER A 127 12.07 8.78 -11.27
C SER A 127 11.11 7.62 -11.07
N ARG A 128 9.82 7.92 -10.98
CA ARG A 128 8.80 6.95 -10.57
C ARG A 128 7.42 7.23 -11.13
N ILE A 129 6.54 6.26 -10.95
CA ILE A 129 5.12 6.39 -11.27
C ILE A 129 4.38 6.87 -10.02
N THR A 130 3.47 7.82 -10.18
CA THR A 130 2.65 8.38 -9.10
C THR A 130 1.21 8.60 -9.55
N SER A 131 0.33 8.89 -8.61
CA SER A 131 -1.03 9.37 -8.89
C SER A 131 -1.67 9.89 -7.62
N LEU A 132 -2.28 11.09 -7.70
CA LEU A 132 -3.14 11.62 -6.65
C LEU A 132 -4.63 11.38 -6.90
N LEU A 133 -5.01 10.96 -8.12
CA LEU A 133 -6.41 10.79 -8.53
C LEU A 133 -6.85 9.31 -8.63
N GLY A 134 -6.01 8.38 -8.20
CA GLY A 134 -6.36 6.96 -8.06
C GLY A 134 -5.93 6.06 -9.23
N GLY A 135 -5.15 6.56 -10.18
CA GLY A 135 -4.55 5.78 -11.24
C GLY A 135 -3.63 4.67 -10.74
N GLU A 136 -3.61 3.56 -11.47
CA GLU A 136 -3.02 2.30 -11.05
C GLU A 136 -2.11 1.70 -12.12
N ILE A 137 -1.08 0.99 -11.69
CA ILE A 137 -0.36 0.04 -12.55
C ILE A 137 -1.04 -1.31 -12.42
N VAL A 138 -1.32 -1.95 -13.55
CA VAL A 138 -2.00 -3.24 -13.61
C VAL A 138 -1.06 -4.27 -14.22
N LYS A 139 -0.79 -5.36 -13.50
CA LYS A 139 0.08 -6.46 -13.94
C LYS A 139 -0.59 -7.81 -13.71
N THR A 140 -0.75 -8.61 -14.75
CA THR A 140 -1.16 -10.02 -14.64
C THR A 140 0.07 -10.93 -14.61
N PHE A 141 0.09 -11.89 -13.70
CA PHE A 141 1.22 -12.79 -13.50
C PHE A 141 0.79 -14.18 -12.99
N ASP A 142 1.56 -15.21 -13.36
CA ASP A 142 1.41 -16.58 -12.86
C ASP A 142 2.39 -16.83 -11.71
N PHE A 143 1.86 -17.14 -10.53
CA PHE A 143 2.65 -17.45 -9.36
C PHE A 143 2.81 -18.95 -9.17
N LEU A 144 4.07 -19.38 -9.00
CA LEU A 144 4.41 -20.70 -8.52
C LEU A 144 4.54 -20.70 -6.99
N ALA A 145 3.98 -21.73 -6.35
CA ALA A 145 4.01 -21.88 -4.90
C ALA A 145 5.46 -21.96 -4.39
N GLY A 146 5.74 -21.25 -3.30
CA GLY A 146 7.07 -21.26 -2.68
C GLY A 146 8.11 -20.30 -3.30
N GLU A 147 7.84 -19.74 -4.48
CA GLU A 147 8.73 -18.75 -5.10
C GLU A 147 8.45 -17.34 -4.56
N SER A 148 9.49 -16.53 -4.44
CA SER A 148 9.40 -15.13 -4.00
C SER A 148 9.72 -14.25 -5.20
N ILE A 149 8.69 -13.77 -5.90
CA ILE A 149 8.83 -12.97 -7.13
C ILE A 149 8.22 -11.59 -6.90
N ASN A 150 8.83 -10.54 -7.49
CA ASN A 150 8.27 -9.19 -7.64
C ASN A 150 7.79 -8.98 -9.09
N PRO A 151 6.52 -9.28 -9.42
CA PRO A 151 6.06 -9.26 -10.81
C PRO A 151 6.19 -7.86 -11.42
N GLY A 152 6.90 -7.75 -12.54
CA GLY A 152 7.09 -6.49 -13.24
C GLY A 152 7.81 -5.42 -12.42
N ASN A 153 8.51 -5.78 -11.33
CA ASN A 153 9.11 -4.86 -10.37
C ASN A 153 8.14 -3.84 -9.75
N ILE A 154 6.84 -4.15 -9.65
CA ILE A 154 5.84 -3.20 -9.12
C ILE A 154 5.96 -2.95 -7.61
N GLY A 155 6.84 -3.64 -6.89
CA GLY A 155 7.19 -3.33 -5.50
C GLY A 155 6.52 -4.23 -4.46
N ILE A 156 6.01 -5.39 -4.88
CA ILE A 156 5.42 -6.40 -4.01
C ILE A 156 6.01 -7.76 -4.34
N SER A 157 6.47 -8.49 -3.32
CA SER A 157 6.81 -9.91 -3.45
C SER A 157 6.01 -10.75 -2.48
N MET A 158 5.54 -11.91 -2.94
CA MET A 158 4.79 -12.87 -2.11
C MET A 158 5.37 -14.27 -2.28
N ILE A 159 5.36 -15.06 -1.20
CA ILE A 159 5.55 -16.51 -1.26
C ILE A 159 4.18 -17.15 -1.09
N LEU A 160 3.56 -17.58 -2.18
CA LEU A 160 2.21 -18.19 -2.12
C LEU A 160 2.26 -19.64 -1.63
N GLN A 161 1.18 -20.07 -0.97
CA GLN A 161 1.03 -21.45 -0.51
C GLN A 161 0.65 -22.42 -1.63
N LYS A 162 0.07 -21.91 -2.73
CA LYS A 162 -0.41 -22.66 -3.88
C LYS A 162 -0.10 -21.89 -5.16
N ASN A 163 -0.05 -22.61 -6.29
CA ASN A 163 0.07 -21.99 -7.60
C ASN A 163 -1.19 -21.17 -7.89
N VAL A 164 -1.02 -20.00 -8.50
CA VAL A 164 -2.12 -19.13 -8.91
C VAL A 164 -1.80 -18.59 -10.29
N ASN A 165 -2.63 -18.92 -11.27
CA ASN A 165 -2.48 -18.42 -12.63
C ASN A 165 -3.34 -17.18 -12.83
N ASP A 166 -2.92 -16.29 -13.74
CA ASP A 166 -3.63 -15.08 -14.13
C ASP A 166 -4.02 -14.20 -12.93
N LEU A 167 -3.10 -14.02 -11.97
CA LEU A 167 -3.33 -13.12 -10.85
C LEU A 167 -3.02 -11.69 -11.30
N GLU A 168 -4.07 -10.89 -11.46
CA GLU A 168 -3.91 -9.44 -11.63
C GLU A 168 -3.55 -8.80 -10.29
N ILE A 169 -2.50 -7.99 -10.31
CA ILE A 169 -2.02 -7.15 -9.22
C ILE A 169 -2.10 -5.70 -9.69
N ARG A 170 -2.73 -4.88 -8.87
CA ARG A 170 -2.83 -3.44 -9.06
C ARG A 170 -1.96 -2.75 -8.03
N ARG A 171 -1.16 -1.77 -8.46
CA ARG A 171 -0.44 -0.85 -7.58
C ARG A 171 -1.00 0.54 -7.76
N GLY A 172 -1.62 1.07 -6.71
CA GLY A 172 -2.06 2.45 -6.67
C GLY A 172 -1.17 3.31 -5.77
N HIS A 173 -1.34 4.63 -5.88
CA HIS A 173 -0.44 5.63 -5.29
C HIS A 173 -1.16 6.59 -4.34
N VAL A 174 -2.33 6.17 -3.85
CA VAL A 174 -3.16 6.95 -2.91
C VAL A 174 -3.02 6.37 -1.50
N SER A 175 -2.96 7.24 -0.50
CA SER A 175 -2.88 6.83 0.90
C SER A 175 -4.17 6.19 1.39
N ALA A 176 -4.05 5.06 2.07
CA ALA A 176 -5.15 4.51 2.86
C ALA A 176 -5.38 5.37 4.11
N VAL A 177 -6.65 5.53 4.50
CA VAL A 177 -7.02 6.15 5.78
C VAL A 177 -7.45 5.06 6.75
N ILE A 178 -6.68 4.87 7.81
CA ILE A 178 -6.95 3.87 8.85
C ILE A 178 -7.08 4.61 10.18
N GLU A 179 -8.23 4.43 10.85
CA GLU A 179 -8.53 5.08 12.14
C GLU A 179 -8.33 6.62 12.11
N GLY A 180 -8.63 7.26 10.98
CA GLY A 180 -8.54 8.71 10.79
C GLY A 180 -7.14 9.27 10.54
N LYS A 181 -6.14 8.41 10.35
CA LYS A 181 -4.77 8.77 9.97
C LYS A 181 -4.46 8.25 8.58
N GLU A 182 -3.58 8.93 7.86
CA GLU A 182 -3.13 8.53 6.52
C GLU A 182 -1.90 7.64 6.60
N GLY A 183 -1.87 6.60 5.76
CA GLY A 183 -0.70 5.76 5.52
C GLY A 183 0.22 6.31 4.44
N ILE A 184 1.12 5.46 3.98
CA ILE A 184 1.95 5.76 2.82
C ILE A 184 1.08 5.90 1.56
N ALA A 185 1.53 6.67 0.60
CA ALA A 185 0.89 6.88 -0.70
C ALA A 185 1.09 5.68 -1.64
N ARG A 186 0.77 4.47 -1.16
CA ARG A 186 0.89 3.23 -1.92
C ARG A 186 -0.08 2.18 -1.37
N TYR A 187 -0.80 1.52 -2.26
CA TYR A 187 -1.57 0.32 -1.94
C TYR A 187 -1.43 -0.70 -3.06
N PHE A 188 -1.76 -1.94 -2.72
CA PHE A 188 -1.81 -3.03 -3.67
C PHE A 188 -3.14 -3.77 -3.56
N GLN A 189 -3.73 -4.06 -4.71
CA GLN A 189 -4.98 -4.79 -4.83
C GLN A 189 -4.80 -6.01 -5.74
N LEU A 190 -5.22 -7.19 -5.29
CA LEU A 190 -5.25 -8.41 -6.07
C LEU A 190 -6.66 -8.62 -6.65
N SER A 191 -6.74 -9.19 -7.86
CA SER A 191 -8.02 -9.59 -8.48
C SER A 191 -8.81 -10.62 -7.66
N ARG A 192 -8.12 -11.40 -6.83
CA ARG A 192 -8.74 -12.41 -5.95
C ARG A 192 -7.92 -12.58 -4.66
N PRO A 193 -8.56 -12.96 -3.54
CA PRO A 193 -7.85 -13.25 -2.30
C PRO A 193 -6.86 -14.41 -2.45
N VAL A 194 -5.71 -14.32 -1.80
CA VAL A 194 -4.68 -15.36 -1.80
C VAL A 194 -4.15 -15.64 -0.39
N GLU A 195 -3.54 -16.82 -0.23
CA GLU A 195 -2.81 -17.21 0.98
C GLU A 195 -1.30 -17.18 0.71
N SER A 196 -0.56 -16.45 1.52
CA SER A 196 0.90 -16.34 1.40
C SER A 196 1.57 -16.76 2.70
N ASN A 197 2.78 -17.31 2.63
CA ASN A 197 3.63 -17.55 3.79
C ASN A 197 4.42 -16.30 4.20
N ARG A 198 4.65 -15.40 3.24
CA ARG A 198 5.41 -14.17 3.43
C ARG A 198 4.93 -13.14 2.42
N LEU A 199 4.76 -11.92 2.87
CA LEU A 199 4.53 -10.75 2.05
C LEU A 199 5.68 -9.76 2.27
N THR A 200 6.22 -9.23 1.18
CA THR A 200 7.27 -8.23 1.18
C THR A 200 6.78 -7.04 0.36
N ILE A 201 6.81 -5.84 0.93
CA ILE A 201 6.50 -4.60 0.23
C ILE A 201 7.76 -3.74 0.21
N HIS A 202 8.09 -3.27 -1.00
CA HIS A 202 9.10 -2.26 -1.25
C HIS A 202 8.39 -0.90 -1.33
N TYR A 203 9.00 0.12 -0.76
CA TYR A 203 8.48 1.49 -0.76
C TYR A 203 9.56 2.49 -1.14
N PHE A 204 9.14 3.71 -1.44
CA PHE A 204 10.02 4.87 -1.56
C PHE A 204 9.82 5.80 -0.37
N ASP A 205 10.87 6.47 0.08
CA ASP A 205 10.83 7.44 1.18
C ASP A 205 9.87 8.57 0.87
N THR A 206 9.82 8.98 -0.40
CA THR A 206 8.93 10.02 -0.90
C THR A 206 7.45 9.64 -0.76
N GLU A 207 7.12 8.35 -0.64
CA GLU A 207 5.73 7.88 -0.51
C GLU A 207 5.27 7.82 0.95
N ARG A 208 6.16 8.05 1.93
CA ARG A 208 5.85 7.80 3.35
C ARG A 208 4.77 8.70 3.93
N ASN A 209 4.45 9.82 3.28
CA ASN A 209 3.49 10.80 3.79
C ASN A 209 3.76 11.22 5.25
N GLY A 210 5.04 11.40 5.59
CA GLY A 210 5.48 11.77 6.95
C GLY A 210 5.50 10.64 7.98
N VAL A 211 5.14 9.40 7.60
CA VAL A 211 5.25 8.24 8.49
C VAL A 211 6.73 7.90 8.75
N GLU A 212 7.08 7.69 10.01
CA GLU A 212 8.41 7.23 10.43
C GLU A 212 8.66 5.81 9.92
N GLU A 213 9.78 5.59 9.22
CA GLU A 213 10.10 4.30 8.57
C GLU A 213 10.05 3.13 9.54
N ARG A 214 10.55 3.33 10.76
CA ARG A 214 10.62 2.30 11.81
C ARG A 214 9.25 1.85 12.30
N GLU A 215 8.22 2.66 12.09
CA GLU A 215 6.86 2.35 12.48
C GLU A 215 6.10 1.61 11.37
N LEU A 216 6.63 1.52 10.15
CA LEU A 216 5.91 0.91 9.03
C LEU A 216 5.67 -0.59 9.26
N THR A 217 4.39 -0.96 9.14
CA THR A 217 3.90 -2.34 9.19
C THR A 217 2.96 -2.57 8.02
N CYS A 218 2.78 -3.82 7.60
CA CYS A 218 1.79 -4.10 6.57
C CYS A 218 0.41 -4.26 7.19
N TRP A 219 -0.57 -3.66 6.53
CA TRP A 219 -1.98 -3.77 6.87
C TRP A 219 -2.76 -4.34 5.71
N THR A 220 -3.80 -5.08 6.03
CA THR A 220 -4.67 -5.71 5.04
C THR A 220 -6.15 -5.49 5.37
N GLN A 221 -7.00 -5.52 4.35
CA GLN A 221 -8.44 -5.33 4.52
C GLN A 221 -9.22 -6.46 3.85
N ILE A 222 -10.03 -7.14 4.66
CA ILE A 222 -11.10 -8.06 4.19
C ILE A 222 -12.44 -7.36 4.42
N ASP A 223 -12.82 -7.20 5.69
CA ASP A 223 -13.96 -6.38 6.11
C ASP A 223 -13.51 -5.06 6.74
N LYS A 224 -12.47 -5.13 7.57
CA LYS A 224 -11.82 -4.02 8.26
C LYS A 224 -10.31 -4.11 8.11
N TRP A 225 -9.63 -2.99 8.33
CA TRP A 225 -8.17 -2.95 8.33
C TRP A 225 -7.61 -3.71 9.54
N GLU A 226 -6.67 -4.61 9.28
CA GLU A 226 -5.96 -5.39 10.28
C GLU A 226 -4.46 -5.35 10.00
N GLN A 227 -3.68 -5.15 11.06
CA GLN A 227 -2.23 -5.18 10.99
C GLN A 227 -1.75 -6.63 10.85
N LEU A 228 -0.89 -6.90 9.87
CA LEU A 228 -0.20 -8.16 9.76
C LEU A 228 0.96 -8.22 10.75
N HIS A 229 1.24 -9.41 11.27
CA HIS A 229 2.42 -9.59 12.11
C HIS A 229 3.68 -9.31 11.28
N LEU A 230 4.42 -8.29 11.72
CA LEU A 230 5.68 -7.87 11.14
C LEU A 230 6.73 -8.98 11.38
N VAL A 231 7.58 -9.20 10.38
CA VAL A 231 8.67 -10.19 10.43
C VAL A 231 10.01 -9.45 10.40
N ARG A 232 10.09 -8.41 9.57
CA ARG A 232 11.26 -7.54 9.48
C ARG A 232 10.85 -6.19 8.90
N ASN A 233 11.31 -5.12 9.52
CA ASN A 233 11.34 -3.79 8.92
C ASN A 233 12.81 -3.43 8.60
N ASP A 234 13.15 -3.37 7.32
CA ASP A 234 14.50 -3.07 6.81
C ASP A 234 14.52 -1.67 6.19
N VAL A 235 14.80 -0.69 7.05
CA VAL A 235 14.84 0.74 6.72
C VAL A 235 15.97 1.08 5.76
N LEU A 236 17.06 0.32 5.72
CA LEU A 236 18.18 0.62 4.82
C LEU A 236 17.85 0.29 3.35
N ASN A 237 16.93 -0.65 3.14
CA ASN A 237 16.55 -1.13 1.82
C ASN A 237 15.09 -0.77 1.45
N ASN A 238 14.42 0.00 2.29
CA ASN A 238 13.00 0.37 2.16
C ASN A 238 12.09 -0.85 1.93
N VAL A 239 12.22 -1.84 2.81
CA VAL A 239 11.46 -3.10 2.74
C VAL A 239 10.76 -3.40 4.05
N VAL A 240 9.46 -3.67 3.97
CA VAL A 240 8.67 -4.27 5.06
C VAL A 240 8.32 -5.71 4.70
N VAL A 241 8.69 -6.64 5.58
CA VAL A 241 8.36 -8.06 5.47
C VAL A 241 7.37 -8.44 6.54
N SER A 242 6.22 -8.97 6.15
CA SER A 242 5.17 -9.44 7.04
C SER A 242 4.92 -10.94 6.87
N SER A 243 4.32 -11.51 7.90
CA SER A 243 3.90 -12.90 7.97
C SER A 243 2.71 -13.21 7.04
N THR A 244 2.12 -14.38 7.22
CA THR A 244 1.11 -14.96 6.34
C THR A 244 -0.10 -14.06 6.10
N LEU A 245 -0.42 -13.81 4.81
CA LEU A 245 -1.73 -13.30 4.41
C LEU A 245 -2.77 -14.42 4.49
N ARG A 246 -3.85 -14.22 5.24
CA ARG A 246 -4.97 -15.15 5.32
C ARG A 246 -6.11 -14.69 4.42
N SER A 247 -6.07 -15.08 3.14
CA SER A 247 -7.16 -14.86 2.21
C SER A 247 -7.60 -13.39 2.09
N SER A 248 -6.65 -12.50 1.75
CA SER A 248 -6.93 -11.09 1.50
C SER A 248 -6.47 -10.66 0.11
N SER A 249 -7.02 -9.54 -0.38
CA SER A 249 -6.70 -8.97 -1.68
C SER A 249 -6.25 -7.50 -1.62
N LEU A 250 -6.48 -6.76 -0.52
CA LEU A 250 -6.06 -5.36 -0.36
C LEU A 250 -5.03 -5.22 0.76
N PHE A 251 -3.94 -4.50 0.49
CA PHE A 251 -2.93 -4.21 1.51
C PHE A 251 -2.10 -2.96 1.20
N THR A 252 -1.52 -2.39 2.26
CA THR A 252 -0.72 -1.16 2.25
C THR A 252 0.32 -1.20 3.37
N LEU A 253 1.16 -0.17 3.47
CA LEU A 253 1.97 0.09 4.66
C LEU A 253 1.39 1.24 5.46
N PHE A 254 1.40 1.08 6.77
CA PHE A 254 0.82 2.04 7.71
C PHE A 254 1.56 1.96 9.04
N PRO A 255 1.59 3.04 9.86
CA PRO A 255 2.13 2.97 11.22
C PRO A 255 1.57 1.77 11.99
N GLY A 256 2.46 0.97 12.58
CA GLY A 256 2.07 -0.11 13.48
C GLY A 256 1.32 0.46 14.67
N LYS A 257 0.41 -0.36 15.23
CA LYS A 257 -0.21 -0.02 16.51
C LYS A 257 0.90 0.18 17.54
N SER A 258 0.86 1.32 18.21
CA SER A 258 1.85 1.65 19.22
C SER A 258 1.67 0.69 20.40
N ASP A 259 2.75 0.39 21.13
CA ASP A 259 2.64 -0.44 22.34
C ASP A 259 1.78 0.23 23.44
N SER A 260 1.46 1.52 23.31
CA SER A 260 0.49 2.25 24.13
C SER A 260 -0.97 1.97 23.77
N ASP A 261 -1.24 1.37 22.61
CA ASP A 261 -2.59 0.97 22.18
C ASP A 261 -2.98 -0.41 22.72
N PHE A 262 -2.08 -1.06 23.47
CA PHE A 262 -2.35 -2.33 24.14
C PHE A 262 -3.26 -2.13 25.35
N PHE A 263 -4.56 -2.22 25.13
CA PHE A 263 -5.58 -2.09 26.16
C PHE A 263 -5.63 -3.33 27.07
N ILE A 264 -5.43 -3.12 28.37
CA ILE A 264 -5.60 -4.16 29.39
C ILE A 264 -6.76 -3.72 30.30
N PRO A 265 -7.85 -4.50 30.39
CA PRO A 265 -8.96 -4.15 31.26
C PRO A 265 -8.54 -4.04 32.71
N GLU A 266 -9.21 -3.16 33.45
CA GLU A 266 -8.96 -2.96 34.88
C GLU A 266 -9.73 -3.94 35.77
N GLY A 267 -10.64 -4.75 35.21
CA GLY A 267 -11.43 -5.70 35.98
C GLY A 267 -12.29 -6.65 35.13
N PHE A 268 -12.81 -7.69 35.78
CA PHE A 268 -13.73 -8.68 35.20
C PHE A 268 -14.64 -9.29 36.28
N SER A 269 -15.72 -9.93 35.86
CA SER A 269 -16.82 -10.38 36.72
C SER A 269 -17.11 -11.87 36.50
N PRO A 270 -16.41 -12.79 37.18
CA PRO A 270 -16.60 -14.23 36.98
C PRO A 270 -17.83 -14.75 37.75
N ASP A 271 -19.03 -14.40 37.29
CA ASP A 271 -20.32 -14.79 37.90
C ASP A 271 -21.15 -15.77 37.05
N GLY A 272 -20.71 -16.06 35.82
CA GLY A 272 -21.29 -17.04 34.92
C GLY A 272 -22.44 -16.50 34.07
N ASP A 273 -22.60 -15.18 33.95
CA ASP A 273 -23.61 -14.56 33.09
C ASP A 273 -23.22 -14.49 31.60
N GLY A 274 -21.97 -14.86 31.28
CA GLY A 274 -21.40 -14.85 29.92
C GLY A 274 -20.76 -13.52 29.52
N ILE A 275 -20.72 -12.51 30.38
CA ILE A 275 -20.22 -11.16 30.13
C ILE A 275 -19.03 -10.89 31.05
N ASN A 276 -17.84 -10.70 30.48
CA ASN A 276 -16.60 -10.45 31.25
C ASN A 276 -16.33 -11.53 32.33
N ASP A 277 -16.73 -12.77 32.08
CA ASP A 277 -16.47 -13.90 32.99
C ASP A 277 -14.99 -14.28 33.11
N ARG A 278 -14.19 -13.79 32.17
CA ARG A 278 -12.75 -14.03 32.08
C ARG A 278 -12.00 -12.73 32.01
N PHE A 279 -10.74 -12.78 32.42
CA PHE A 279 -9.83 -11.67 32.20
C PHE A 279 -9.35 -11.67 30.74
N GLU A 280 -10.13 -11.08 29.86
CA GLU A 280 -9.85 -11.03 28.42
C GLU A 280 -9.07 -9.77 28.06
N ILE A 281 -7.87 -9.95 27.52
CA ILE A 281 -7.01 -8.87 27.02
C ILE A 281 -7.12 -8.88 25.48
N PRO A 282 -7.78 -7.90 24.86
CA PRO A 282 -7.99 -7.89 23.42
C PRO A 282 -6.67 -7.90 22.64
N GLY A 283 -6.51 -8.85 21.71
CA GLY A 283 -5.34 -8.94 20.83
C GLY A 283 -4.12 -9.64 21.44
N ILE A 284 -4.20 -10.17 22.67
CA ILE A 284 -3.10 -10.92 23.29
C ILE A 284 -2.70 -12.16 22.47
N GLU A 285 -3.62 -12.70 21.68
CA GLU A 285 -3.41 -13.88 20.82
C GLU A 285 -2.36 -13.64 19.73
N GLN A 286 -2.10 -12.38 19.38
CA GLN A 286 -1.06 -11.98 18.42
C GLN A 286 0.35 -12.07 19.03
N TYR A 287 0.45 -12.23 20.34
CA TYR A 287 1.70 -12.28 21.09
C TYR A 287 1.87 -13.64 21.77
N PRO A 288 2.20 -14.71 21.03
CA PRO A 288 2.31 -16.06 21.61
C PRO A 288 3.41 -16.14 22.68
N GLN A 289 4.42 -15.25 22.62
CA GLN A 289 5.44 -15.11 23.65
C GLN A 289 5.01 -14.07 24.69
N ASN A 290 3.97 -14.38 25.44
CA ASN A 290 3.50 -13.57 26.57
C ASN A 290 3.51 -14.38 27.88
N LYS A 291 3.44 -13.69 29.02
CA LYS A 291 3.31 -14.29 30.34
C LYS A 291 2.46 -13.40 31.24
N LEU A 292 1.39 -13.96 31.79
CA LEU A 292 0.53 -13.30 32.77
C LEU A 292 0.81 -13.88 34.16
N VAL A 293 1.07 -13.00 35.13
CA VAL A 293 1.14 -13.34 36.55
C VAL A 293 0.17 -12.43 37.30
N VAL A 294 -0.65 -12.97 38.19
CA VAL A 294 -1.58 -12.20 39.01
C VAL A 294 -1.30 -12.46 40.48
N PHE A 295 -1.30 -11.39 41.26
CA PHE A 295 -0.99 -11.37 42.68
C PHE A 295 -2.19 -10.87 43.47
N ASN A 296 -2.35 -11.38 44.69
CA ASN A 296 -3.23 -10.75 45.67
C ASN A 296 -2.59 -9.47 46.26
N ARG A 297 -3.35 -8.77 47.12
CA ARG A 297 -2.87 -7.56 47.83
C ARG A 297 -1.66 -7.77 48.75
N TRP A 298 -1.32 -9.02 49.09
CA TRP A 298 -0.19 -9.37 49.95
C TRP A 298 1.05 -9.80 49.16
N GLY A 299 0.97 -9.83 47.82
CA GLY A 299 2.05 -10.22 46.93
C GLY A 299 2.14 -11.72 46.63
N ASP A 300 1.19 -12.54 47.09
CA ASP A 300 1.16 -13.96 46.73
C ASP A 300 0.60 -14.13 45.32
N VAL A 301 1.25 -14.99 44.53
CA VAL A 301 0.77 -15.38 43.20
C VAL A 301 -0.52 -16.18 43.33
N VAL A 302 -1.58 -15.69 42.68
CA VAL A 302 -2.91 -16.33 42.61
C VAL A 302 -3.24 -16.84 41.21
N TYR A 303 -2.47 -16.48 40.20
CA TYR A 303 -2.56 -17.05 38.86
C TYR A 303 -1.25 -16.83 38.10
N GLU A 304 -0.83 -17.80 37.31
CA GLU A 304 0.33 -17.68 36.43
C GLU A 304 0.10 -18.51 35.17
N CYS A 305 0.35 -17.92 34.00
CA CYS A 305 0.21 -18.58 32.71
C CYS A 305 1.26 -18.05 31.73
N GLU A 306 2.00 -18.96 31.10
CA GLU A 306 2.80 -18.66 29.92
C GLU A 306 1.94 -18.84 28.67
N SER A 307 2.15 -17.98 27.68
CA SER A 307 1.33 -17.93 26.45
C SER A 307 -0.16 -17.79 26.79
N TYR A 308 -0.51 -16.77 27.58
CA TYR A 308 -1.89 -16.50 27.98
C TYR A 308 -2.79 -16.26 26.76
N GLN A 309 -3.97 -16.89 26.78
CA GLN A 309 -4.93 -16.91 25.67
C GLN A 309 -6.35 -16.59 26.15
N ASN A 310 -6.50 -15.62 27.06
CA ASN A 310 -7.82 -15.19 27.56
C ASN A 310 -8.62 -16.33 28.22
N THR A 311 -7.92 -17.19 28.96
CA THR A 311 -8.49 -18.42 29.54
C THR A 311 -8.80 -18.33 31.02
N TRP A 312 -8.37 -17.26 31.71
CA TRP A 312 -8.51 -17.20 33.17
C TRP A 312 -9.89 -16.71 33.59
N ASP A 313 -10.55 -17.51 34.40
CA ASP A 313 -11.91 -17.32 34.94
C ASP A 313 -11.91 -16.87 36.41
N GLY A 314 -10.80 -16.32 36.91
CA GLY A 314 -10.70 -15.84 38.28
C GLY A 314 -10.55 -16.92 39.35
N LYS A 315 -10.25 -18.17 38.96
CA LYS A 315 -9.93 -19.24 39.92
C LYS A 315 -8.49 -19.16 40.41
N GLY A 316 -8.31 -19.37 41.71
CA GLY A 316 -7.00 -19.37 42.38
C GLY A 316 -6.40 -20.77 42.58
N PRO A 317 -5.10 -20.86 42.94
CA PRO A 317 -4.46 -22.11 43.34
C PRO A 317 -5.10 -22.65 44.62
N GLY A 318 -5.12 -23.99 44.74
CA GLY A 318 -5.94 -24.72 45.71
C GLY A 318 -5.67 -24.54 47.20
N ASN A 319 -4.89 -23.55 47.60
CA ASN A 319 -4.60 -23.19 48.98
C ASN A 319 -5.34 -21.90 49.43
N PHE A 320 -6.06 -21.22 48.53
CA PHE A 320 -6.93 -20.09 48.89
C PHE A 320 -8.28 -20.61 49.42
N LEU A 321 -8.51 -20.45 50.72
CA LEU A 321 -9.74 -20.51 51.54
C LEU A 321 -11.05 -21.06 50.90
N GLY A 322 -10.99 -22.17 50.18
CA GLY A 322 -12.14 -22.80 49.50
C GLY A 322 -11.84 -24.12 48.77
N GLY A 323 -10.56 -24.41 48.48
CA GLY A 323 -10.12 -25.64 47.81
C GLY A 323 -9.75 -25.43 46.33
N ARG A 324 -9.14 -26.44 45.70
CA ARG A 324 -8.66 -26.41 44.29
C ARG A 324 -9.76 -25.92 43.33
N GLY A 325 -9.46 -24.87 42.56
CA GLY A 325 -10.37 -24.37 41.52
C GLY A 325 -11.51 -23.48 42.04
N SER A 326 -11.40 -22.97 43.27
CA SER A 326 -12.36 -22.01 43.80
C SER A 326 -12.14 -20.62 43.20
N LEU A 327 -13.23 -19.92 42.92
CA LEU A 327 -13.21 -18.52 42.52
C LEU A 327 -12.56 -17.67 43.62
N LEU A 328 -11.64 -16.79 43.24
CA LEU A 328 -11.05 -15.81 44.13
C LEU A 328 -12.13 -14.88 44.72
N HIS A 329 -11.85 -14.29 45.88
CA HIS A 329 -12.77 -13.35 46.50
C HIS A 329 -12.81 -12.03 45.75
N ASP A 330 -13.91 -11.30 45.89
CA ASP A 330 -13.99 -9.95 45.34
C ASP A 330 -12.92 -9.06 45.99
N GLY A 331 -12.32 -8.20 45.18
CA GLY A 331 -11.32 -7.25 45.62
C GLY A 331 -10.30 -6.89 44.55
N THR A 332 -9.33 -6.09 44.98
CA THR A 332 -8.24 -5.63 44.13
C THR A 332 -7.07 -6.61 44.17
N TYR A 333 -6.73 -7.09 43.00
CA TYR A 333 -5.55 -7.87 42.67
C TYR A 333 -4.59 -7.01 41.85
N PHE A 334 -3.41 -7.55 41.53
CA PHE A 334 -2.43 -6.87 40.69
C PHE A 334 -1.95 -7.84 39.63
N TYR A 335 -1.84 -7.39 38.38
CA TYR A 335 -1.26 -8.20 37.32
C TYR A 335 0.13 -7.71 36.94
N LEU A 336 0.94 -8.64 36.45
CA LEU A 336 2.16 -8.39 35.69
C LEU A 336 2.05 -9.18 34.39
N LEU A 337 1.89 -8.47 33.29
CA LEU A 337 1.85 -9.02 31.95
C LEU A 337 3.16 -8.68 31.25
N THR A 338 3.90 -9.71 30.84
CA THR A 338 5.12 -9.55 30.04
C THR A 338 4.82 -9.99 28.62
N ILE A 339 5.06 -9.10 27.65
CA ILE A 339 4.86 -9.37 26.22
C ILE A 339 6.17 -9.14 25.49
N LYS A 340 6.52 -10.05 24.60
CA LYS A 340 7.59 -9.83 23.63
C LYS A 340 7.05 -9.09 22.41
N PHE A 341 7.41 -7.82 22.29
CA PHE A 341 7.26 -7.04 21.07
C PHE A 341 8.54 -7.15 20.22
N GLU A 342 8.49 -6.65 19.00
CA GLU A 342 9.69 -6.57 18.16
C GLU A 342 10.75 -5.64 18.72
N THR A 343 10.33 -4.54 19.36
CA THR A 343 11.22 -3.60 20.05
C THR A 343 11.87 -4.21 21.31
N GLY A 344 11.45 -5.42 21.69
CA GLY A 344 11.92 -6.14 22.86
C GLY A 344 10.80 -6.51 23.84
N MET A 345 11.20 -6.96 25.02
CA MET A 345 10.27 -7.33 26.08
C MET A 345 9.70 -6.09 26.75
N LYS A 346 8.37 -5.97 26.80
CA LYS A 346 7.68 -4.95 27.61
C LYS A 346 6.90 -5.61 28.74
N LYS A 347 6.77 -4.86 29.83
CA LYS A 347 6.03 -5.26 31.02
C LYS A 347 4.93 -4.26 31.25
N PHE A 348 3.72 -4.75 31.39
CA PHE A 348 2.55 -4.01 31.84
C PHE A 348 2.19 -4.50 33.23
N GLN A 349 1.82 -3.57 34.10
CA GLN A 349 1.38 -3.89 35.44
C GLN A 349 0.31 -2.89 35.87
N GLY A 350 -0.64 -3.35 36.67
CA GLY A 350 -1.73 -2.52 37.10
C GLY A 350 -2.62 -3.23 38.11
N PRO A 351 -3.55 -2.48 38.72
CA PRO A 351 -4.63 -3.08 39.50
C PRO A 351 -5.53 -3.93 38.59
N LEU A 352 -6.13 -4.94 39.20
CA LEU A 352 -7.16 -5.78 38.58
C LEU A 352 -8.29 -5.98 39.58
N GLU A 353 -9.47 -5.48 39.28
CA GLU A 353 -10.66 -5.65 40.09
C GLU A 353 -11.37 -6.95 39.71
N ILE A 354 -11.51 -7.86 40.68
CA ILE A 354 -12.38 -9.02 40.56
C ILE A 354 -13.64 -8.70 41.35
N LYS A 355 -14.79 -8.73 40.69
CA LYS A 355 -16.06 -8.45 41.34
C LYS A 355 -17.14 -9.34 40.76
N LYS A 356 -17.56 -10.35 41.52
CA LYS A 356 -18.79 -11.10 41.23
C LYS A 356 -19.94 -10.10 41.36
N ALA A 357 -20.83 -9.99 40.37
CA ALA A 357 -21.81 -8.91 40.34
C ALA A 357 -22.71 -8.82 41.60
N PHE A 358 -23.34 -7.65 41.73
CA PHE A 358 -24.20 -7.20 42.85
C PHE A 358 -25.44 -8.05 43.11
#